data_AF-A0A5B7GK10-F1
#
_entry.id   AF-A0A5B7GK10-F1
#
_cell.length_a   1.000
_cell.length_b   1.000
_cell.length_c   1.000
_cell.angle_alpha   90.00
_cell.angle_beta   90.00
_cell.angle_gamma   90.00
#
_symmetry.space_group_name_H-M   'P 1'
#
loop_
_entity.id
_entity.type
_entity.pdbx_description
1 polymer ?
#
loop_
_entity_poly.entity_id
_entity_poly.type
_entity_poly.pdbx_seq_one_letter_code
_entity_poly.pdbx_strand_id
1 'polypeptide(L)'
;MAESKNGGEECPESPTTTETSSNSDATDTEREWAQAAQTQFTKGNYVAALTLLSYLHGTRPKDPKVLMNKAVVEYYKSDLKKTESFRKQLADICTQCGIKIDAVGTGDEVERSVIRFNHCVVLYHLHQYCAALALLEKMYTGLESLEESVGIGVCLLMAECHLGTYHPERALTIITHTETTFLPQPLPHTPSHKQPPPQEKENK
;
A
#
# COMPACT_ATOMS: atom_id res chain seq x y z
N MET A 1 -3.00 31.90 -72.30
CA MET A 1 -2.70 32.31 -70.91
C MET A 1 -3.80 31.74 -70.03
N ALA A 2 -3.52 30.60 -69.39
CA ALA A 2 -4.41 29.91 -68.48
C ALA A 2 -3.56 29.08 -67.50
N GLU A 3 -3.77 29.35 -66.21
CA GLU A 3 -3.84 28.47 -65.02
C GLU A 3 -2.74 27.45 -64.67
N SER A 4 -2.13 27.72 -63.51
CA SER A 4 -2.00 26.86 -62.33
C SER A 4 -1.46 25.42 -62.44
N LYS A 5 -0.33 25.16 -61.77
CA LYS A 5 -0.32 24.18 -60.65
C LYS A 5 0.95 24.20 -59.79
N ASN A 6 0.66 24.39 -58.50
CA ASN A 6 1.33 23.95 -57.29
C ASN A 6 2.26 22.73 -57.44
N GLY A 7 3.52 22.86 -57.00
CA GLY A 7 4.47 21.77 -56.87
C GLY A 7 4.98 21.72 -55.43
N GLY A 8 4.52 20.73 -54.68
CA GLY A 8 5.02 20.39 -53.36
C GLY A 8 6.08 19.29 -53.46
N GLU A 9 7.10 19.38 -52.63
CA GLU A 9 7.98 18.28 -52.26
C GLU A 9 8.18 18.31 -50.74
N GLU A 10 7.41 17.47 -50.06
CA GLU A 10 7.59 17.10 -48.65
C GLU A 10 8.66 16.01 -48.56
N CYS A 11 9.63 16.20 -47.66
CA CYS A 11 10.58 15.17 -47.25
C CYS A 11 9.92 14.24 -46.21
N PRO A 12 10.19 12.92 -46.21
CA PRO A 12 9.58 12.01 -45.25
C PRO A 12 10.28 12.10 -43.89
N GLU A 13 9.57 12.58 -42.87
CA GLU A 13 9.95 12.40 -41.46
C GLU A 13 9.71 10.94 -41.03
N SER A 14 10.79 10.32 -40.56
CA SER A 14 10.80 9.04 -39.86
C SER A 14 9.96 9.09 -38.57
N PRO A 15 9.15 8.05 -38.27
CA PRO A 15 8.36 8.04 -37.05
C PRO A 15 9.26 7.86 -35.83
N THR A 16 9.29 8.90 -34.98
CA THR A 16 9.75 8.84 -33.60
C THR A 16 9.02 7.70 -32.89
N THR A 17 9.77 6.68 -32.49
CA THR A 17 9.35 5.63 -31.59
C THR A 17 8.88 6.24 -30.27
N THR A 18 7.56 6.35 -30.13
CA THR A 18 6.89 6.47 -28.84
C THR A 18 7.22 5.21 -28.05
N GLU A 19 8.09 5.33 -27.04
CA GLU A 19 8.17 4.33 -25.98
C GLU A 19 6.85 4.39 -25.20
N THR A 20 5.87 3.64 -25.70
CA THR A 20 4.62 3.37 -25.01
C THR A 20 4.94 2.50 -23.80
N SER A 21 4.89 3.12 -22.62
CA SER A 21 4.78 2.45 -21.34
C SER A 21 3.80 1.28 -21.45
N SER A 22 4.32 0.06 -21.32
CA SER A 22 3.57 -1.17 -21.48
C SER A 22 2.63 -1.42 -20.30
N ASN A 23 1.56 -0.63 -20.18
CA ASN A 23 0.33 -1.07 -19.54
C ASN A 23 -0.46 -1.85 -20.60
N SER A 24 -0.11 -3.12 -20.78
CA SER A 24 -0.92 -4.03 -21.58
C SER A 24 -2.29 -4.15 -20.91
N ASP A 25 -3.31 -3.56 -21.51
CA ASP A 25 -4.70 -3.63 -21.05
C ASP A 25 -5.07 -5.09 -20.76
N ALA A 26 -5.51 -5.35 -19.53
CA ALA A 26 -5.91 -6.68 -19.11
C ALA A 26 -7.09 -7.17 -19.97
N THR A 27 -6.99 -8.40 -20.45
CA THR A 27 -8.07 -9.04 -21.22
C THR A 27 -9.33 -9.22 -20.36
N ASP A 28 -10.49 -9.36 -21.00
CA ASP A 28 -11.74 -9.60 -20.27
C ASP A 28 -11.66 -10.86 -19.41
N THR A 29 -11.01 -11.92 -19.90
CA THR A 29 -10.79 -13.15 -19.13
C THR A 29 -9.90 -12.94 -17.89
N GLU A 30 -8.86 -12.11 -17.99
CA GLU A 30 -8.03 -11.75 -16.83
C GLU A 30 -8.82 -10.93 -15.81
N ARG A 31 -9.67 -9.99 -16.27
CA ARG A 31 -10.55 -9.21 -15.39
C ARG A 31 -11.54 -10.11 -14.66
N GLU A 32 -12.15 -11.06 -15.36
CA GLU A 32 -13.08 -12.04 -14.77
C GLU A 32 -12.40 -12.91 -13.71
N TRP A 33 -11.20 -13.45 -13.98
CA TRP A 33 -10.46 -14.22 -12.98
C TRP A 33 -10.06 -13.38 -11.78
N ALA A 34 -9.65 -12.12 -11.98
CA ALA A 34 -9.29 -11.23 -10.89
C ALA A 34 -10.49 -10.93 -9.98
N GLN A 35 -11.64 -10.62 -10.58
CA GLN A 35 -12.87 -10.33 -9.83
C GLN A 35 -13.44 -11.57 -9.14
N ALA A 36 -13.37 -12.73 -9.78
CA ALA A 36 -13.74 -14.00 -9.18
C ALA A 36 -12.80 -14.36 -8.01
N ALA A 37 -11.49 -14.13 -8.15
CA ALA A 37 -10.51 -14.38 -7.09
C ALA A 37 -10.78 -13.49 -5.86
N GLN A 38 -11.05 -12.20 -6.08
CA GLN A 38 -11.44 -11.27 -5.03
C GLN A 38 -12.72 -11.75 -4.31
N THR A 39 -13.73 -12.18 -5.06
CA THR A 39 -15.00 -12.67 -4.49
C THR A 39 -14.80 -13.94 -3.65
N GLN A 40 -13.91 -14.84 -4.06
CA GLN A 40 -13.60 -16.04 -3.27
C GLN A 40 -12.79 -15.69 -2.02
N PHE A 41 -11.86 -14.74 -2.12
CA PHE A 41 -11.07 -14.26 -0.99
C PHE A 41 -11.96 -13.64 0.11
N THR A 42 -12.91 -12.78 -0.26
CA THR A 42 -13.84 -12.16 0.70
C THR A 42 -14.78 -13.16 1.37
N LYS A 43 -15.06 -14.29 0.71
CA LYS A 43 -15.81 -15.43 1.30
C LYS A 43 -14.95 -16.34 2.18
N GLY A 44 -13.65 -16.07 2.31
CA GLY A 44 -12.71 -16.94 3.03
C GLY A 44 -12.34 -18.23 2.27
N ASN A 45 -12.74 -18.36 1.00
CA ASN A 45 -12.41 -19.52 0.19
C ASN A 45 -11.04 -19.34 -0.49
N TYR A 46 -9.99 -19.44 0.31
CA TYR A 46 -8.61 -19.20 -0.14
C TYR A 46 -8.12 -20.24 -1.16
N VAL A 47 -8.65 -21.46 -1.14
CA VAL A 47 -8.28 -22.50 -2.12
C VAL A 47 -8.76 -22.11 -3.52
N ALA A 48 -10.03 -21.71 -3.66
CA ALA A 48 -10.57 -21.28 -4.95
C ALA A 48 -9.90 -19.98 -5.45
N ALA A 49 -9.66 -19.02 -4.55
CA ALA A 49 -8.96 -17.79 -4.88
C ALA A 49 -7.54 -18.07 -5.41
N LEU A 50 -6.80 -19.00 -4.78
CA LEU A 50 -5.44 -19.36 -5.20
C LEU A 50 -5.39 -20.03 -6.57
N THR A 51 -6.39 -20.85 -6.90
CA THR A 51 -6.53 -21.47 -8.23
C THR A 51 -6.72 -20.40 -9.30
N LEU A 52 -7.63 -19.44 -9.08
CA LEU A 52 -7.89 -18.34 -10.01
C LEU A 52 -6.66 -17.44 -10.20
N LEU A 53 -5.96 -17.11 -9.12
CA LEU A 53 -4.69 -16.36 -9.17
C LEU A 53 -3.57 -17.12 -9.87
N SER A 54 -3.62 -18.46 -9.89
CA SER A 54 -2.64 -19.27 -10.62
C SER A 54 -2.87 -19.24 -12.13
N TYR A 55 -4.12 -19.14 -12.59
CA TYR A 55 -4.42 -18.86 -14.00
C TYR A 55 -3.92 -17.48 -14.43
N LEU A 56 -4.18 -16.45 -13.60
CA LEU A 56 -3.65 -15.10 -13.82
C LEU A 56 -2.13 -15.05 -13.84
N HIS A 57 -1.47 -15.80 -12.97
CA HIS A 57 0.00 -15.88 -12.98
C HIS A 57 0.53 -16.55 -14.26
N GLY A 58 -0.23 -17.48 -14.84
CA GLY A 58 0.11 -18.10 -16.12
C GLY A 58 0.11 -17.11 -17.29
N THR A 59 -0.80 -16.14 -17.29
CA THR A 59 -0.86 -15.10 -18.34
C THR A 59 0.07 -13.93 -18.02
N ARG A 60 0.22 -13.57 -16.74
CA ARG A 60 1.00 -12.40 -16.28
C ARG A 60 2.04 -12.80 -15.22
N PRO A 61 3.09 -13.57 -15.58
CA PRO A 61 4.02 -14.14 -14.60
C PRO A 61 4.92 -13.12 -13.90
N LYS A 62 5.08 -11.92 -14.47
CA LYS A 62 5.91 -10.83 -13.93
C LYS A 62 5.10 -9.68 -13.33
N ASP A 63 3.78 -9.83 -13.24
CA ASP A 63 2.91 -8.80 -12.69
C ASP A 63 3.00 -8.80 -11.15
N PRO A 64 3.51 -7.72 -10.53
CA PRO A 64 3.69 -7.67 -9.08
C PRO A 64 2.37 -7.81 -8.33
N LYS A 65 1.23 -7.33 -8.87
CA LYS A 65 -0.07 -7.46 -8.19
C LYS A 65 -0.51 -8.90 -8.09
N VAL A 66 -0.36 -9.65 -9.19
CA VAL A 66 -0.74 -11.07 -9.24
C VAL A 66 0.12 -11.87 -8.27
N LEU A 67 1.43 -11.62 -8.27
CA LEU A 67 2.38 -12.28 -7.37
C LEU A 67 2.08 -11.95 -5.89
N MET A 68 1.85 -10.68 -5.57
CA MET A 68 1.50 -10.23 -4.21
C MET A 68 0.19 -10.84 -3.72
N ASN A 69 -0.87 -10.73 -4.51
CA ASN A 69 -2.17 -11.26 -4.15
C ASN A 69 -2.09 -12.76 -3.91
N LYS A 70 -1.35 -13.50 -4.76
CA LYS A 70 -1.11 -14.93 -4.58
C LYS A 70 -0.41 -15.24 -3.25
N ALA A 71 0.65 -14.50 -2.92
CA ALA A 71 1.37 -14.66 -1.65
C ALA A 71 0.47 -14.35 -0.44
N VAL A 72 -0.35 -13.31 -0.52
CA VAL A 72 -1.34 -12.96 0.53
C VAL A 72 -2.36 -14.08 0.70
N VAL A 73 -2.96 -14.58 -0.38
CA VAL A 73 -3.94 -15.69 -0.30
C VAL A 73 -3.31 -16.94 0.30
N GLU A 74 -2.07 -17.27 -0.06
CA GLU A 74 -1.35 -18.40 0.54
C GLU A 74 -1.11 -18.20 2.04
N TYR A 75 -0.77 -16.97 2.45
CA TYR A 75 -0.58 -16.63 3.85
C TYR A 75 -1.87 -16.76 4.66
N TYR A 76 -2.99 -16.24 4.15
CA TYR A 76 -4.31 -16.39 4.77
C TYR A 76 -4.77 -17.86 4.82
N LYS A 77 -4.51 -18.64 3.76
CA LYS A 77 -4.78 -20.09 3.74
C LYS A 77 -4.00 -20.84 4.83
N SER A 78 -2.86 -20.31 5.27
CA SER A 78 -2.06 -20.89 6.36
C SER A 78 -2.51 -20.48 7.76
N ASP A 79 -3.66 -19.84 7.90
CA ASP A 79 -4.14 -19.19 9.14
C ASP A 79 -3.11 -18.20 9.70
N LEU A 80 -2.38 -17.49 8.82
CA LEU A 80 -1.34 -16.54 9.19
C LEU A 80 -0.17 -17.13 9.99
N LYS A 81 0.05 -18.46 9.93
CA LYS A 81 1.10 -19.16 10.69
C LYS A 81 2.47 -19.15 9.99
N LYS A 82 2.51 -18.91 8.69
CA LYS A 82 3.74 -18.98 7.86
C LYS A 82 4.39 -17.62 7.59
N THR A 83 4.47 -16.76 8.61
CA THR A 83 4.89 -15.36 8.46
C THR A 83 6.30 -15.20 7.89
N GLU A 84 7.25 -16.06 8.28
CA GLU A 84 8.62 -16.02 7.75
C GLU A 84 8.69 -16.43 6.26
N SER A 85 7.95 -17.47 5.88
CA SER A 85 7.83 -17.88 4.48
C SER A 85 7.21 -16.76 3.65
N PHE A 86 6.17 -16.10 4.17
CA PHE A 86 5.52 -14.98 3.52
C PHE A 86 6.47 -13.78 3.37
N ARG A 87 7.25 -13.45 4.41
CA ARG A 87 8.30 -12.41 4.34
C ARG A 87 9.29 -12.69 3.21
N LYS A 88 9.76 -13.93 3.10
CA LYS A 88 10.71 -14.33 2.05
C LYS A 88 10.07 -14.18 0.67
N GLN A 89 8.84 -14.67 0.49
CA GLN A 89 8.10 -14.50 -0.77
C GLN A 89 7.94 -13.02 -1.14
N LEU A 90 7.59 -12.14 -0.19
CA LEU A 90 7.48 -10.69 -0.46
C LEU A 90 8.82 -10.09 -0.91
N ALA A 91 9.93 -10.44 -0.25
CA ALA A 91 11.25 -9.96 -0.62
C ALA A 91 11.70 -10.46 -2.01
N ASP A 92 11.40 -11.73 -2.32
CA ASP A 92 11.70 -12.33 -3.63
C ASP A 92 10.92 -11.61 -4.74
N ILE A 93 9.64 -11.33 -4.53
CA ILE A 93 8.81 -10.62 -5.52
C ILE A 93 9.28 -9.17 -5.70
N CYS A 94 9.66 -8.47 -4.62
CA CYS A 94 10.24 -7.14 -4.74
C CYS A 94 11.52 -7.16 -5.59
N THR A 95 12.40 -8.14 -5.37
CA THR A 95 13.62 -8.33 -6.16
C THR A 95 13.30 -8.64 -7.62
N GLN A 96 12.33 -9.53 -7.87
CA GLN A 96 11.91 -9.94 -9.22
C GLN A 96 11.30 -8.79 -10.03
N CYS A 97 10.55 -7.91 -9.38
CA CYS A 97 9.88 -6.79 -10.01
C CYS A 97 10.69 -5.47 -9.95
N GLY A 98 11.92 -5.51 -9.43
CA GLY A 98 12.79 -4.33 -9.32
C GLY A 98 12.27 -3.27 -8.32
N ILE A 99 11.43 -3.66 -7.38
CA ILE A 99 10.83 -2.77 -6.38
C ILE A 99 11.81 -2.58 -5.23
N LYS A 100 12.30 -1.34 -5.07
CA LYS A 100 13.13 -0.97 -3.93
C LYS A 100 12.25 -0.68 -2.72
N ILE A 101 12.26 -1.59 -1.74
CA ILE A 101 11.45 -1.50 -0.51
C ILE A 101 11.84 -0.27 0.32
N ASP A 102 13.10 0.14 0.24
CA ASP A 102 13.73 1.15 1.07
C ASP A 102 13.81 2.54 0.41
N ALA A 103 13.29 2.69 -0.81
CA ALA A 103 13.27 3.95 -1.55
C ALA A 103 11.83 4.35 -1.87
N VAL A 104 11.38 5.46 -1.30
CA VAL A 104 10.10 6.11 -1.65
C VAL A 104 10.45 7.27 -2.59
N GLY A 105 9.96 7.20 -3.82
CA GLY A 105 10.24 8.19 -4.85
C GLY A 105 9.08 9.16 -5.03
N THR A 106 9.35 10.40 -5.42
CA THR A 106 8.33 11.32 -5.92
C THR A 106 7.71 10.74 -7.19
N GLY A 107 6.43 10.37 -7.15
CA GLY A 107 5.75 9.65 -8.24
C GLY A 107 5.75 8.13 -8.06
N ASP A 108 5.88 7.64 -6.83
CA ASP A 108 5.64 6.23 -6.55
C ASP A 108 4.22 5.83 -6.97
N GLU A 109 4.11 4.81 -7.83
CA GLU A 109 2.82 4.24 -8.16
C GLU A 109 2.18 3.68 -6.89
N VAL A 110 0.87 3.86 -6.75
CA VAL A 110 0.03 3.32 -5.66
C VAL A 110 0.37 1.84 -5.37
N GLU A 111 0.70 1.11 -6.42
CA GLU A 111 0.99 -0.32 -6.37
C GLU A 111 2.28 -0.61 -5.61
N ARG A 112 3.32 0.22 -5.81
CA ARG A 112 4.58 0.10 -5.10
C ARG A 112 4.43 0.50 -3.63
N SER A 113 3.61 1.50 -3.31
CA SER A 113 3.38 1.90 -1.92
C SER A 113 2.66 0.81 -1.12
N VAL A 114 1.66 0.15 -1.70
CA VAL A 114 0.97 -1.00 -1.08
C VAL A 114 1.93 -2.16 -0.80
N ILE A 115 2.83 -2.46 -1.75
CA ILE A 115 3.82 -3.54 -1.58
C ILE A 115 4.78 -3.24 -0.42
N ARG A 116 5.28 -1.99 -0.34
CA ARG A 116 6.13 -1.55 0.78
C ARG A 116 5.39 -1.62 2.11
N PHE A 117 4.14 -1.15 2.13
CA PHE A 117 3.32 -1.20 3.33
C PHE A 117 3.10 -2.64 3.83
N ASN A 118 2.77 -3.58 2.93
CA ASN A 118 2.63 -4.99 3.25
C ASN A 118 3.92 -5.58 3.85
N HIS A 119 5.09 -5.15 3.36
CA HIS A 119 6.36 -5.54 3.95
C HIS A 119 6.52 -5.04 5.38
N CYS A 120 6.16 -3.78 5.66
CA CYS A 120 6.16 -3.21 7.02
C CYS A 120 5.23 -4.00 7.97
N VAL A 121 4.02 -4.35 7.51
CA VAL A 121 3.07 -5.16 8.29
C VAL A 121 3.66 -6.52 8.66
N VAL A 122 4.36 -7.18 7.74
CA VAL A 122 5.04 -8.45 8.03
C VAL A 122 6.16 -8.29 9.04
N LEU A 123 6.98 -7.24 8.92
CA LEU A 123 8.03 -6.95 9.90
C LEU A 123 7.45 -6.71 11.30
N TYR A 124 6.31 -6.01 11.37
CA TYR A 124 5.59 -5.80 12.62
C TYR A 124 5.14 -7.12 13.27
N HIS A 125 4.52 -8.03 12.51
CA HIS A 125 4.09 -9.34 13.03
C HIS A 125 5.26 -10.25 13.41
N LEU A 126 6.46 -10.00 12.89
CA LEU A 126 7.69 -10.68 13.30
C LEU A 126 8.38 -10.00 14.49
N HIS A 127 7.74 -9.02 15.13
CA HIS A 127 8.29 -8.20 16.21
C HIS A 127 9.58 -7.46 15.83
N GLN A 128 9.83 -7.25 14.54
CA GLN A 128 10.98 -6.49 14.02
C GLN A 128 10.64 -4.99 13.94
N TYR A 129 10.21 -4.42 15.06
CA TYR A 129 9.68 -3.05 15.12
C TYR A 129 10.67 -1.99 14.62
N CYS A 130 11.96 -2.11 14.95
CA CYS A 130 12.97 -1.16 14.48
C CYS A 130 13.13 -1.18 12.95
N ALA A 131 13.06 -2.37 12.34
CA ALA A 131 13.14 -2.50 10.89
C ALA A 131 11.87 -1.97 10.21
N ALA A 132 10.70 -2.22 10.80
CA ALA A 132 9.43 -1.65 10.33
C ALA A 132 9.46 -0.11 10.40
N LEU A 133 9.88 0.47 11.53
CA LEU A 133 9.99 1.92 11.73
C LEU A 133 10.91 2.57 10.69
N ALA A 134 12.08 2.00 10.42
CA ALA A 134 13.02 2.54 9.44
C ALA A 134 12.45 2.63 8.01
N LEU A 135 11.49 1.77 7.66
CA LEU A 135 10.77 1.84 6.38
C LEU A 135 9.58 2.79 6.46
N LEU A 136 8.82 2.75 7.56
CA LEU A 136 7.67 3.62 7.80
C LEU A 136 8.05 5.10 7.83
N GLU A 137 9.19 5.47 8.43
CA GLU A 137 9.71 6.85 8.45
C GLU A 137 9.88 7.42 7.03
N LYS A 138 10.36 6.58 6.10
CA LYS A 138 10.54 6.98 4.69
C LYS A 138 9.21 7.18 3.99
N MET A 139 8.25 6.28 4.23
CA MET A 139 6.89 6.40 3.70
C MET A 139 6.16 7.62 4.28
N TYR A 140 6.36 7.89 5.57
CA TYR A 140 5.78 9.02 6.27
C TYR A 140 6.35 10.37 5.80
N THR A 141 7.63 10.42 5.42
CA THR A 141 8.21 11.64 4.81
C THR A 141 7.55 11.98 3.47
N GLY A 142 7.10 10.97 2.73
CA GLY A 142 6.41 11.12 1.44
C GLY A 142 4.88 10.99 1.53
N LEU A 143 4.27 11.21 2.71
CA LEU A 143 2.87 10.87 2.99
C LEU A 143 1.87 11.48 1.99
N GLU A 144 2.10 12.72 1.55
CA GLU A 144 1.23 13.43 0.60
C GLU A 144 1.16 12.77 -0.79
N SER A 145 2.17 11.97 -1.15
CA SER A 145 2.20 11.25 -2.41
C SER A 145 1.50 9.88 -2.36
N LEU A 146 1.09 9.46 -1.17
CA LEU A 146 0.43 8.17 -0.97
C LEU A 146 -1.08 8.30 -1.14
N GLU A 147 -1.72 7.20 -1.55
CA GLU A 147 -3.16 7.08 -1.42
C GLU A 147 -3.56 7.21 0.05
N GLU A 148 -4.65 7.92 0.34
CA GLU A 148 -5.13 8.22 1.69
C GLU A 148 -5.23 6.97 2.58
N SER A 149 -5.77 5.87 2.03
CA SER A 149 -5.92 4.59 2.72
C SER A 149 -4.56 4.01 3.18
N VAL A 150 -3.55 4.09 2.32
CA VAL A 150 -2.17 3.66 2.63
C VAL A 150 -1.52 4.63 3.61
N GLY A 151 -1.73 5.94 3.44
CA GLY A 151 -1.20 6.97 4.34
C GLY A 151 -1.69 6.80 5.78
N ILE A 152 -2.99 6.59 5.98
CA ILE A 152 -3.57 6.28 7.30
C ILE A 152 -2.96 4.99 7.86
N GLY A 153 -2.84 3.94 7.04
CA GLY A 153 -2.22 2.68 7.44
C GLY A 153 -0.77 2.85 7.92
N VAL A 154 0.04 3.64 7.20
CA VAL A 154 1.43 3.96 7.57
C VAL A 154 1.47 4.63 8.95
N CYS A 155 0.63 5.65 9.19
CA CYS A 155 0.60 6.35 10.46
C CYS A 155 0.19 5.44 11.63
N LEU A 156 -0.87 4.65 11.47
CA LEU A 156 -1.37 3.77 12.52
C LEU A 156 -0.35 2.67 12.85
N LEU A 157 0.24 2.04 11.83
CA LEU A 157 1.27 1.02 12.04
C LEU A 157 2.53 1.61 12.70
N MET A 158 2.91 2.84 12.33
CA MET A 158 4.03 3.54 12.95
C MET A 158 3.77 3.86 14.43
N ALA A 159 2.55 4.29 14.77
CA ALA A 159 2.14 4.49 16.16
C ALA A 159 2.19 3.18 16.96
N GLU A 160 1.68 2.07 16.41
CA GLU A 160 1.77 0.75 17.04
C GLU A 160 3.22 0.30 17.25
N CYS A 161 4.11 0.53 16.27
CA CYS A 161 5.54 0.22 16.43
C CYS A 161 6.20 1.07 17.53
N HIS A 162 5.82 2.35 17.67
CA HIS A 162 6.31 3.19 18.76
C HIS A 162 5.83 2.70 20.13
N LEU A 163 4.56 2.27 20.23
CA LEU A 163 4.05 1.64 21.45
C LEU A 163 4.78 0.34 21.77
N GLY A 164 5.00 -0.52 20.77
CA GLY A 164 5.75 -1.77 20.90
C GLY A 164 7.23 -1.59 21.26
N THR A 165 7.79 -0.40 21.05
CA THR A 165 9.17 -0.03 21.43
C THR A 165 9.24 0.86 22.67
N TYR A 166 8.13 1.04 23.40
CA TYR A 166 8.04 1.83 24.63
C TYR A 166 8.29 3.35 24.45
N HIS A 167 7.89 3.92 23.30
CA HIS A 167 7.95 5.36 23.00
C HIS A 167 6.54 5.97 22.84
N PRO A 168 5.71 6.02 23.90
CA PRO A 168 4.33 6.50 23.80
C PRO A 168 4.21 7.98 23.40
N GLU A 169 5.22 8.80 23.69
CA GLU A 169 5.26 10.21 23.31
C GLU A 169 5.33 10.40 21.79
N ARG A 170 6.11 9.53 21.11
CA ARG A 170 6.18 9.51 19.64
C ARG A 170 4.90 8.98 19.03
N ALA A 171 4.34 7.91 19.62
CA ALA A 171 3.06 7.38 19.18
C ALA A 171 1.95 8.44 19.24
N LEU A 172 1.87 9.21 20.35
CA LEU A 172 0.90 10.29 20.50
C LEU A 172 1.09 11.36 19.42
N THR A 173 2.33 11.74 19.13
CA THR A 173 2.65 12.74 18.10
C THR A 173 2.14 12.30 16.72
N ILE A 174 2.37 11.03 16.35
CA ILE A 174 1.89 10.45 15.10
C ILE A 174 0.36 10.39 15.07
N ILE A 175 -0.29 10.02 16.16
CA ILE A 175 -1.77 9.98 16.27
C ILE A 175 -2.35 11.38 16.09
N THR A 176 -1.84 12.38 16.81
CA THR A 176 -2.30 13.77 16.67
C THR A 176 -2.10 14.29 15.25
N HIS A 177 -0.96 14.01 14.63
CA HIS A 177 -0.75 14.34 13.22
C HIS A 177 -1.81 13.66 12.33
N THR A 178 -2.04 12.37 12.52
CA THR A 178 -3.04 11.60 11.76
C THR A 178 -4.43 12.20 11.87
N GLU A 179 -4.85 12.59 13.07
CA GLU A 179 -6.12 13.28 13.29
C GLU A 179 -6.17 14.60 12.51
N THR A 180 -5.13 15.43 12.60
CA THR A 180 -5.12 16.72 11.89
C THR A 180 -5.07 16.57 10.36
N THR A 181 -4.40 15.55 9.84
CA THR A 181 -4.22 15.34 8.40
C THR A 181 -5.45 14.69 7.76
N PHE A 182 -6.05 13.70 8.43
CA PHE A 182 -7.10 12.85 7.84
C PHE A 182 -8.49 13.05 8.45
N LEU A 183 -8.60 13.72 9.62
CA LEU A 183 -9.88 14.01 10.30
C LEU A 183 -10.07 15.53 10.47
N PRO A 184 -10.43 16.26 9.40
CA PRO A 184 -10.57 17.72 9.44
C PRO A 184 -11.73 18.24 10.30
N GLN A 185 -12.49 17.38 10.98
CA GLN A 185 -13.46 17.78 12.00
C GLN A 185 -13.03 17.25 13.38
N PRO A 186 -13.03 18.10 14.42
CA PRO A 186 -12.72 17.65 15.77
C PRO A 186 -13.70 16.57 16.19
N LEU A 187 -13.17 15.46 16.71
CA LEU A 187 -13.97 14.44 17.38
C LEU A 187 -14.84 15.13 18.44
N PRO A 188 -16.14 14.78 18.54
CA PRO A 188 -17.04 15.43 19.49
C PRO A 188 -16.44 15.33 20.89
N HIS A 189 -16.10 16.49 21.46
CA HIS A 189 -15.52 16.59 22.78
C HIS A 189 -16.49 15.97 23.79
N THR A 190 -16.16 14.80 24.34
CA THR A 190 -16.73 14.39 25.62
C THR A 190 -16.19 15.39 26.65
N PRO A 191 -17.04 16.20 27.31
CA PRO A 191 -16.57 17.15 28.30
C PRO A 191 -15.86 16.37 29.41
N SER A 192 -14.59 16.72 29.61
CA SER A 192 -13.74 16.20 30.67
C SER A 192 -14.50 16.21 32.01
N HIS A 193 -14.43 15.08 32.73
CA HIS A 193 -14.98 14.93 34.07
C HIS A 193 -14.59 16.16 34.91
N LYS A 194 -15.56 17.01 35.25
CA LYS A 194 -15.37 18.06 36.26
C LYS A 194 -14.86 17.37 37.53
N GLN A 195 -13.66 17.71 37.97
CA GLN A 195 -13.22 17.40 39.34
C GLN A 195 -14.28 17.97 40.29
N PRO A 196 -14.85 17.16 41.20
CA PRO A 196 -15.74 17.69 42.22
C PRO A 196 -14.93 18.62 43.15
N PRO A 197 -15.52 19.73 43.63
CA PRO A 197 -14.82 20.71 44.45
C PRO A 197 -14.32 20.07 45.76
N PRO A 198 -13.22 20.59 46.33
CA PRO A 198 -12.64 20.06 47.57
C PRO A 198 -13.66 20.13 48.70
N GLN A 199 -13.89 18.99 49.36
CA GLN A 199 -14.73 18.92 50.54
C GLN A 199 -14.15 19.81 51.64
N GLU A 200 -14.90 20.85 52.00
CA GLU A 200 -14.64 21.67 53.17
C GLU A 200 -14.76 20.78 54.41
N LYS A 201 -13.66 20.64 55.15
CA LYS A 201 -13.62 19.89 56.40
C LYS A 201 -14.48 20.63 57.42
N GLU A 202 -15.64 20.08 57.73
CA GLU A 202 -16.46 20.50 58.86
C GLU A 202 -15.65 20.26 60.15
N ASN A 203 -15.21 21.35 60.76
CA ASN A 203 -14.38 21.37 61.95
C ASN A 203 -15.29 21.71 63.13
N LYS A 204 -15.61 20.68 63.94
CA LYS A 204 -15.97 20.69 65.36
C LYS A 204 -17.23 21.40 65.84
#